data_AF-A0A356U431-F1
#
_entry.id   AF-A0A356U431-F1
#
_cell.length_a   1.000
_cell.length_b   1.000
_cell.length_c   1.000
_cell.angle_alpha   90.00
_cell.angle_beta   90.00
_cell.angle_gamma   90.00
#
_symmetry.space_group_name_H-M   'P 1'
#
loop_
_entity.id
_entity.type
_entity.pdbx_description
1 polymer ?
#
loop_
_entity_poly.entity_id
_entity_poly.type
_entity_poly.pdbx_seq_one_letter_code
_entity_poly.pdbx_strand_id
1 'polypeptide(L)'
;MNIPFEALATLAYFMFVASVTPGPNNIMLAASSMNFGVWRTLPHFAGVVVGFAMMIFLVALGFGALIEAFAEFQILVSALGTGYILFLAWRIAHGGALGSDAPKRPLYFHEGALFQLVNPKGWTMAMTTAGMFLLPLSDSLTSALGTAITAM
;
A
#
# COMPACT_ATOMS: atom_id res chain seq x y z
N MET A 1 2.81 -23.50 18.86
CA MET A 1 2.05 -23.69 17.62
C MET A 1 3.02 -23.41 16.47
N ASN A 2 3.32 -24.39 15.62
CA ASN A 2 4.25 -24.19 14.49
C ASN A 2 3.48 -23.52 13.35
N ILE A 3 3.94 -22.36 12.89
CA ILE A 3 3.39 -21.74 11.68
C ILE A 3 3.79 -22.64 10.50
N PRO A 4 2.83 -23.16 9.71
CA PRO A 4 3.16 -24.03 8.60
C PRO A 4 3.97 -23.24 7.55
N PHE A 5 5.08 -23.83 7.09
CA PHE A 5 5.95 -23.23 6.08
C PHE A 5 5.18 -22.84 4.81
N GLU A 6 4.18 -23.63 4.42
CA GLU A 6 3.32 -23.37 3.27
C GLU A 6 2.54 -22.06 3.38
N ALA A 7 2.07 -21.68 4.58
CA ALA A 7 1.39 -20.41 4.80
C ALA A 7 2.34 -19.22 4.62
N LEU A 8 3.58 -19.35 5.10
CA LEU A 8 4.61 -18.33 4.92
C LEU A 8 5.01 -18.20 3.44
N ALA A 9 5.18 -19.33 2.74
CA ALA A 9 5.56 -19.34 1.33
C ALA A 9 4.48 -18.74 0.43
N THR A 10 3.21 -19.08 0.66
CA THR A 10 2.09 -18.54 -0.11
C THR A 10 1.83 -17.05 0.19
N LEU A 11 1.98 -16.63 1.45
CA LEU A 11 1.95 -15.21 1.82
C LEU A 11 3.08 -14.44 1.13
N ALA A 12 4.32 -14.94 1.18
CA ALA A 12 5.46 -14.30 0.53
C ALA A 12 5.26 -14.19 -1.00
N TYR A 13 4.73 -15.24 -1.63
CA TYR A 13 4.40 -15.21 -3.06
C TYR A 13 3.33 -14.17 -3.38
N PHE A 14 2.25 -14.12 -2.60
CA PHE A 14 1.21 -13.12 -2.75
C PHE A 14 1.78 -11.70 -2.60
N MET A 15 2.58 -11.45 -1.57
CA MET A 15 3.21 -10.15 -1.31
C MET A 15 4.13 -9.73 -2.44
N PHE A 16 4.91 -10.66 -2.99
CA PHE A 16 5.77 -10.40 -4.15
C PHE A 16 4.96 -9.95 -5.37
N VAL A 17 3.94 -10.73 -5.75
CA VAL A 17 3.08 -10.40 -6.91
C VAL A 17 2.34 -9.08 -6.70
N ALA A 18 1.76 -8.90 -5.52
CA ALA A 18 1.07 -7.67 -5.14
C ALA A 18 2.02 -6.46 -5.19
N SER A 19 3.26 -6.61 -4.75
CA SER A 19 4.26 -5.52 -4.75
C SER A 19 4.72 -5.14 -6.15
N VAL A 20 4.94 -6.10 -7.03
CA VAL A 20 5.43 -5.84 -8.41
C VAL A 20 4.32 -5.26 -9.32
N THR A 21 3.05 -5.53 -9.01
CA THR A 21 1.92 -5.04 -9.82
C THR A 21 1.91 -3.50 -9.89
N PRO A 22 1.74 -2.87 -11.07
CA PRO A 22 1.68 -1.41 -11.19
C PRO A 22 0.59 -0.78 -10.30
N GLY A 23 0.90 0.36 -9.68
CA GLY A 23 -0.05 1.07 -8.82
C GLY A 23 0.50 2.42 -8.35
N PRO A 24 -0.31 3.22 -7.64
CA PRO A 24 0.05 4.59 -7.24
C PRO A 24 1.41 4.67 -6.52
N ASN A 25 1.64 3.84 -5.49
CA ASN A 25 2.91 3.83 -4.75
C ASN A 25 4.12 3.50 -5.63
N ASN A 26 4.00 2.52 -6.53
CA ASN A 26 5.11 2.11 -7.38
C ASN A 26 5.50 3.23 -8.35
N ILE A 27 4.51 3.93 -8.90
CA ILE A 27 4.72 5.10 -9.77
C ILE A 27 5.33 6.25 -8.97
N MET A 28 4.80 6.53 -7.78
CA MET A 28 5.29 7.62 -6.92
C MET A 28 6.71 7.36 -6.41
N LEU A 29 7.04 6.12 -6.04
CA LEU A 29 8.39 5.72 -5.64
C LEU A 29 9.37 5.74 -6.82
N ALA A 30 8.95 5.30 -8.00
CA ALA A 30 9.75 5.42 -9.22
C ALA A 30 10.02 6.89 -9.55
N ALA A 31 8.98 7.73 -9.58
CA ALA A 31 9.10 9.16 -9.80
C ALA A 31 9.99 9.84 -8.75
N SER A 32 9.80 9.53 -7.47
CA SER A 32 10.62 10.05 -6.38
C SER A 32 12.09 9.63 -6.51
N SER A 33 12.35 8.39 -6.90
CA SER A 33 13.70 7.87 -7.09
C SER A 33 14.40 8.51 -8.29
N MET A 34 13.67 8.75 -9.38
CA MET A 34 14.20 9.44 -10.57
C MET A 34 14.49 10.93 -10.30
N ASN A 35 13.66 11.60 -9.50
CA ASN A 35 13.80 13.05 -9.25
C ASN A 35 14.74 13.39 -8.07
N PHE A 36 14.76 12.58 -7.01
CA PHE A 36 15.47 12.89 -5.77
C PHE A 36 16.55 11.85 -5.38
N GLY A 37 16.63 10.75 -6.13
CA GLY A 37 17.51 9.62 -5.82
C GLY A 37 16.89 8.63 -4.83
N VAL A 38 17.42 7.41 -4.85
CA VAL A 38 16.92 6.27 -4.04
C VAL A 38 17.05 6.56 -2.54
N TRP A 39 18.19 7.08 -2.09
CA TRP A 39 18.45 7.34 -0.67
C TRP A 39 17.48 8.34 -0.05
N ARG A 40 17.11 9.39 -0.78
CA ARG A 40 16.14 10.39 -0.30
C ARG A 40 14.70 9.89 -0.35
N THR A 41 14.45 8.80 -1.10
CA THR A 41 13.13 8.17 -1.23
C THR A 41 12.87 7.11 -0.17
N LEU A 42 13.89 6.66 0.57
CA LEU A 42 13.74 5.65 1.63
C LEU A 42 12.68 5.99 2.70
N PRO A 43 12.56 7.24 3.19
CA PRO A 43 11.49 7.58 4.13
C PRO A 43 10.10 7.35 3.56
N HIS A 44 9.86 7.74 2.29
CA HIS A 44 8.61 7.48 1.58
C HIS A 44 8.34 5.97 1.47
N PHE A 45 9.35 5.19 1.06
CA PHE A 45 9.25 3.73 0.97
C PHE A 45 8.89 3.09 2.32
N ALA A 46 9.58 3.48 3.39
CA ALA A 46 9.28 2.98 4.73
C ALA A 46 7.86 3.36 5.17
N GLY A 47 7.38 4.55 4.80
CA GLY A 47 6.00 4.97 5.03
C GLY A 47 4.99 4.04 4.35
N VAL A 48 5.24 3.70 3.09
CA VAL A 48 4.41 2.76 2.31
C VAL A 48 4.35 1.38 2.99
N VAL A 49 5.49 0.82 3.37
CA VAL A 49 5.57 -0.50 4.02
C VAL A 49 4.83 -0.51 5.37
N VAL A 50 5.12 0.47 6.23
CA VAL A 50 4.48 0.55 7.56
C VAL A 50 2.98 0.83 7.43
N GLY A 51 2.57 1.67 6.49
CA GLY A 51 1.15 1.94 6.26
C GLY A 51 0.38 0.71 5.79
N PHE A 52 0.94 -0.13 4.91
CA PHE A 52 0.31 -1.41 4.55
C PHE A 52 0.24 -2.38 5.73
N ALA A 53 1.32 -2.51 6.50
CA ALA A 53 1.32 -3.35 7.71
C ALA A 53 0.24 -2.90 8.70
N MET A 54 0.07 -1.59 8.91
CA MET A 54 -0.98 -1.03 9.75
C MET A 54 -2.38 -1.36 9.20
N MET A 55 -2.59 -1.25 7.88
CA MET A 55 -3.86 -1.63 7.27
C MET A 55 -4.17 -3.11 7.46
N ILE A 56 -3.20 -4.00 7.20
CA ILE A 56 -3.35 -5.45 7.42
C ILE A 56 -3.70 -5.73 8.87
N PHE A 57 -2.98 -5.10 9.81
CA PHE A 57 -3.24 -5.25 11.24
C PHE A 57 -4.68 -4.85 11.62
N LEU A 58 -5.14 -3.68 11.18
CA LEU A 58 -6.50 -3.21 11.47
C LEU A 58 -7.56 -4.13 10.85
N VAL A 59 -7.39 -4.51 9.59
CA VAL A 59 -8.35 -5.39 8.90
C VAL A 59 -8.39 -6.77 9.55
N ALA A 60 -7.25 -7.32 9.95
CA ALA A 60 -7.14 -8.59 10.68
C ALA A 60 -7.80 -8.56 12.07
N LEU A 61 -7.89 -7.38 12.70
CA LEU A 61 -8.67 -7.18 13.93
C LEU A 61 -10.19 -7.05 13.68
N GLY A 62 -10.65 -7.12 12.42
CA GLY A 62 -12.05 -7.06 12.06
C GLY A 62 -12.53 -5.69 11.57
N PHE A 63 -11.65 -4.69 11.43
CA PHE A 63 -12.03 -3.40 10.83
C PHE A 63 -12.37 -3.53 9.33
N GLY A 64 -12.04 -4.65 8.69
CA GLY A 64 -12.47 -4.95 7.31
C GLY A 64 -13.98 -4.90 7.11
N ALA A 65 -14.76 -5.38 8.09
CA ALA A 65 -16.22 -5.39 8.00
C ALA A 65 -16.83 -3.98 8.00
N LEU A 66 -16.21 -3.03 8.71
CA LEU A 66 -16.60 -1.62 8.67
C LEU A 66 -16.29 -1.00 7.29
N ILE A 67 -15.18 -1.40 6.68
CA ILE A 67 -14.77 -0.91 5.37
C ILE A 67 -15.68 -1.44 4.26
N GLU A 68 -16.09 -2.71 4.31
CA GLU A 68 -17.07 -3.31 3.39
C GLU A 68 -18.40 -2.56 3.43
N ALA A 69 -18.81 -2.05 4.60
CA ALA A 69 -20.02 -1.24 4.73
C ALA A 69 -19.94 0.12 4.00
N PHE A 70 -18.74 0.59 3.63
CA PHE A 70 -18.51 1.84 2.89
C PHE A 70 -17.80 1.60 1.54
N ALA A 71 -18.05 0.46 0.88
CA ALA A 71 -17.42 0.10 -0.41
C ALA A 71 -17.54 1.21 -1.48
N GLU A 72 -18.65 1.95 -1.49
CA GLU A 72 -18.90 3.07 -2.41
C GLU A 72 -17.87 4.20 -2.26
N PHE A 73 -17.45 4.49 -1.03
CA PHE A 73 -16.41 5.49 -0.75
C PHE A 73 -15.06 5.06 -1.32
N GLN A 74 -14.72 3.76 -1.21
CA GLN A 74 -13.50 3.22 -1.78
C GLN A 74 -13.48 3.32 -3.31
N ILE A 75 -14.60 3.01 -3.96
CA ILE A 75 -14.74 3.13 -5.41
C ILE A 75 -14.55 4.59 -5.83
N LEU A 76 -15.17 5.54 -5.11
CA LEU A 76 -15.05 6.97 -5.42
C LEU A 76 -13.61 7.47 -5.30
N VAL A 77 -12.93 7.19 -4.18
CA VAL A 77 -11.53 7.59 -3.96
C VAL A 77 -10.60 6.93 -4.98
N SER A 78 -10.83 5.64 -5.29
CA SER A 78 -10.10 4.89 -6.32
C SER A 78 -10.25 5.51 -7.71
N ALA A 79 -11.48 5.87 -8.09
CA ALA A 79 -11.78 6.46 -9.38
C ALA A 79 -11.14 7.85 -9.52
N LEU A 80 -11.23 8.69 -8.47
CA LEU A 80 -10.61 10.01 -8.45
C LEU A 80 -9.08 9.93 -8.50
N GLY A 81 -8.48 9.04 -7.70
CA GLY A 81 -7.03 8.82 -7.68
C GLY A 81 -6.51 8.30 -9.03
N THR A 82 -7.19 7.31 -9.60
CA THR A 82 -6.88 6.77 -10.94
C THR A 82 -7.00 7.85 -12.01
N GLY A 83 -8.10 8.60 -12.01
CA GLY A 83 -8.32 9.70 -12.94
C GLY A 83 -7.23 10.76 -12.87
N TYR A 84 -6.80 11.11 -11.65
CA TYR A 84 -5.72 12.07 -11.45
C TYR A 84 -4.36 11.56 -11.94
N ILE A 85 -4.02 10.28 -11.70
CA ILE A 85 -2.78 9.68 -12.20
C ILE A 85 -2.78 9.59 -13.72
N LEU A 86 -3.91 9.20 -14.34
CA LEU A 86 -4.06 9.18 -15.80
C LEU A 86 -3.90 10.58 -16.40
N PHE A 87 -4.49 11.59 -15.77
CA PHE A 87 -4.31 12.99 -16.13
C PHE A 87 -2.83 13.40 -16.06
N LEU A 88 -2.13 13.05 -14.97
CA LEU A 88 -0.72 13.38 -14.79
C LEU A 88 0.16 12.66 -15.83
N ALA A 89 -0.10 11.37 -16.09
CA ALA A 89 0.58 10.59 -17.11
C ALA A 89 0.37 11.18 -18.51
N TRP A 90 -0.86 11.58 -18.85
CA TRP A 90 -1.18 12.25 -20.10
C TRP A 90 -0.39 13.56 -20.25
N ARG A 91 -0.32 14.36 -19.19
CA ARG A 91 0.44 15.63 -19.17
C ARG A 91 1.94 15.42 -19.39
N ILE A 92 2.53 14.41 -18.75
CA ILE A 92 3.95 14.04 -18.94
C ILE A 92 4.21 13.58 -20.38
N ALA A 93 3.34 12.72 -20.92
CA ALA A 93 3.48 12.19 -22.28
C ALA A 93 3.40 13.28 -23.37
N HIS A 94 2.65 14.35 -23.13
CA HIS A 94 2.45 15.44 -24.10
C HIS A 94 3.40 16.62 -23.88
N GLY A 95 4.56 16.39 -23.24
CA GLY A 95 5.61 17.41 -23.09
C GLY A 95 5.22 18.58 -22.19
N GLY A 96 4.13 18.45 -21.42
CA GLY A 96 3.77 19.44 -20.43
C GLY A 96 4.82 19.42 -19.34
N ALA A 97 5.75 20.38 -19.36
CA ALA A 97 6.59 20.64 -18.20
C ALA A 97 5.65 20.77 -16.99
N LEU A 98 5.88 19.93 -15.98
CA LEU A 98 5.46 20.26 -14.63
C LEU A 98 6.18 21.58 -14.37
N GLY A 99 5.47 22.70 -14.47
CA GLY A 99 6.04 24.03 -14.33
C GLY A 99 6.64 24.22 -12.93
N SER A 100 6.76 25.47 -12.49
CA SER A 100 7.24 25.86 -11.16
C SER A 100 6.64 25.13 -9.93
N ASP A 101 5.63 24.26 -10.12
CA ASP A 101 4.96 23.41 -9.14
C ASP A 101 5.45 21.95 -9.09
N ALA A 102 6.55 21.59 -9.76
CA ALA A 102 7.16 20.27 -9.57
C ALA A 102 7.47 20.04 -8.07
N PRO A 103 7.17 18.84 -7.52
CA PRO A 103 7.49 18.55 -6.12
C PRO A 103 8.95 18.87 -5.85
N LYS A 104 9.24 19.67 -4.82
CA LYS A 104 10.62 20.06 -4.47
C LYS A 104 11.31 19.06 -3.54
N ARG A 105 10.55 18.08 -3.04
CA ARG A 105 11.00 17.05 -2.11
C ARG A 105 10.24 15.75 -2.35
N PRO A 106 10.82 14.60 -1.97
CA PRO A 106 10.08 13.35 -1.87
C PRO A 106 9.03 13.45 -0.75
N LEU A 107 8.09 12.52 -0.75
CA LEU A 107 7.17 12.35 0.38
C LEU A 107 7.94 11.96 1.63
N TYR A 108 7.49 12.47 2.77
CA TYR A 108 7.94 12.02 4.08
C TYR A 108 7.31 10.66 4.43
N PHE A 109 7.88 10.02 5.44
CA PHE A 109 7.38 8.78 6.00
C PHE A 109 5.87 8.82 6.30
N HIS A 110 5.41 9.83 7.05
CA HIS A 110 4.01 9.93 7.45
C HIS A 110 3.09 10.20 6.24
N GLU A 111 3.56 10.95 5.24
CA GLU A 111 2.79 11.20 4.02
C GLU A 111 2.62 9.90 3.23
N GLY A 112 3.70 9.11 3.10
CA GLY A 112 3.64 7.78 2.48
C GLY A 112 2.75 6.80 3.24
N ALA A 113 2.79 6.82 4.58
CA ALA A 113 1.95 5.96 5.41
C ALA A 113 0.46 6.34 5.34
N LEU A 114 0.13 7.62 5.44
CA LEU A 114 -1.24 8.11 5.37
C LEU A 114 -1.84 7.95 3.96
N PHE A 115 -1.00 8.05 2.92
CA PHE A 115 -1.43 7.81 1.54
C PHE A 115 -2.01 6.41 1.33
N GLN A 116 -1.63 5.43 2.15
CA GLN A 116 -2.17 4.07 2.07
C GLN A 116 -3.67 4.00 2.32
N LEU A 117 -4.20 4.90 3.15
CA LEU A 117 -5.63 4.96 3.45
C LEU A 117 -6.49 5.34 2.24
N VAL A 118 -5.93 6.08 1.28
CA VAL A 118 -6.60 6.45 0.03
C VAL A 118 -6.18 5.55 -1.14
N ASN A 119 -5.30 4.58 -0.90
CA ASN A 119 -4.80 3.67 -1.92
C ASN A 119 -5.72 2.44 -2.03
N PRO A 120 -6.55 2.31 -3.08
CA PRO A 120 -7.47 1.20 -3.24
C PRO A 120 -6.75 -0.15 -3.33
N LYS A 121 -5.56 -0.17 -3.94
CA LYS A 121 -4.72 -1.37 -4.01
C LYS A 121 -4.29 -1.83 -2.61
N GLY A 122 -4.04 -0.88 -1.71
CA GLY A 122 -3.71 -1.14 -0.31
C GLY A 122 -4.82 -1.84 0.44
N TRP A 123 -6.06 -1.39 0.23
CA TRP A 123 -7.23 -2.02 0.83
C TRP A 123 -7.44 -3.44 0.32
N THR A 124 -7.39 -3.66 -0.99
CA THR A 124 -7.50 -5.01 -1.56
C THR A 124 -6.42 -5.94 -1.03
N MET A 125 -5.18 -5.45 -0.94
CA MET A 125 -4.07 -6.20 -0.38
C MET A 125 -4.32 -6.55 1.10
N ALA A 126 -4.70 -5.57 1.93
CA ALA A 126 -4.96 -5.78 3.34
C ALA A 126 -6.12 -6.77 3.60
N MET A 127 -7.22 -6.65 2.84
CA MET A 127 -8.37 -7.56 2.94
C MET A 127 -8.02 -8.98 2.52
N THR A 128 -7.31 -9.16 1.39
CA THR A 128 -6.87 -10.49 0.96
C THR A 128 -5.89 -11.10 1.94
N THR A 129 -4.93 -10.32 2.46
CA THR A 129 -3.97 -10.80 3.47
C THR A 129 -4.65 -11.24 4.75
N ALA A 130 -5.53 -10.41 5.30
CA ALA A 130 -6.26 -10.75 6.52
C ALA A 130 -7.27 -11.89 6.33
N GLY A 131 -7.88 -12.01 5.14
CA GLY A 131 -8.88 -13.04 4.85
C GLY A 131 -8.30 -14.41 4.52
N MET A 132 -7.18 -14.45 3.78
CA MET A 132 -6.60 -15.70 3.26
C MET A 132 -5.33 -16.14 3.97
N PHE A 133 -4.61 -15.23 4.62
CA PHE A 133 -3.24 -15.48 5.12
C PHE A 133 -3.07 -15.12 6.61
N LEU A 134 -4.16 -14.99 7.36
CA LEU A 134 -4.09 -14.73 8.80
C LEU A 134 -3.37 -15.87 9.52
N LEU A 135 -2.28 -15.54 10.21
CA LEU A 135 -1.49 -16.51 10.95
C LEU A 135 -2.27 -17.02 12.17
N PRO A 136 -2.36 -18.34 12.39
CA PRO A 136 -3.06 -18.91 13.54
C PRO A 136 -2.15 -18.90 14.77
N LEU A 137 -2.09 -17.78 15.47
CA LEU A 137 -1.32 -17.57 16.70
C LEU A 137 -2.24 -17.67 17.92
N SER A 138 -1.71 -17.38 19.12
CA SER A 138 -2.38 -17.63 20.40
C SER A 138 -3.68 -16.84 20.60
N ASP A 139 -3.75 -15.61 20.10
CA ASP A 139 -4.92 -14.73 20.18
C ASP A 139 -5.02 -13.84 18.93
N SER A 140 -6.16 -13.16 18.77
CA SER A 140 -6.45 -12.32 17.60
C SER A 140 -5.45 -11.17 17.43
N LEU A 141 -4.94 -10.62 18.54
CA LEU A 141 -3.98 -9.52 18.51
C LEU A 141 -2.61 -10.00 18.01
N THR A 142 -2.11 -11.11 18.55
CA THR A 142 -0.86 -11.72 18.10
C THR A 142 -0.98 -12.22 16.67
N SER A 143 -2.09 -12.82 16.27
CA SER A 143 -2.39 -13.21 14.89
C SER A 143 -2.31 -12.01 13.93
N ALA A 144 -2.99 -10.91 14.27
CA ALA A 144 -2.98 -9.71 13.45
C ALA A 144 -1.58 -9.09 13.36
N LEU A 145 -0.87 -8.95 14.48
CA LEU A 145 0.49 -8.41 14.52
C LEU A 145 1.48 -9.29 13.76
N GLY A 146 1.46 -10.60 14.01
CA GLY A 146 2.34 -11.54 13.35
C GLY A 146 2.13 -11.55 11.84
N THR A 147 0.88 -11.50 11.39
CA THR A 147 0.55 -11.44 9.96
C THR A 147 1.03 -10.13 9.35
N ALA A 148 0.76 -8.99 10.00
CA ALA A 148 1.19 -7.68 9.52
C ALA A 148 2.71 -7.56 9.42
N ILE A 149 3.46 -8.06 10.40
CA ILE A 149 4.93 -8.05 10.41
C ILE A 149 5.50 -8.98 9.33
N THR A 150 4.91 -10.16 9.16
CA THR A 150 5.35 -11.13 8.13
C THR A 150 5.07 -10.62 6.71
N ALA A 151 4.09 -9.74 6.56
CA ALA A 151 3.65 -9.16 5.30
C ALA A 151 4.42 -7.91 4.84
N MET A 152 5.35 -7.38 5.65
CA MET A 152 6.18 -6.20 5.35
C MET A 152 7.25 -6.51 4.31
#